data_AF-A0A921HCF4-F1
#
_entry.id   AF-A0A921HCF4-F1
#
_cell.length_a   1.000
_cell.length_b   1.000
_cell.length_c   1.000
_cell.angle_alpha   90.00
_cell.angle_beta   90.00
_cell.angle_gamma   90.00
#
_symmetry.space_group_name_H-M   'P 1'
#
loop_
_entity.id
_entity.type
_entity.pdbx_description
1 polymer ?
#
loop_
_entity_poly.entity_id
_entity_poly.type
_entity_poly.pdbx_seq_one_letter_code
_entity_poly.pdbx_strand_id
1 'polypeptide(L)' 'MSAKTQDKKLQIDILEREVQALHQPFTLLNILASRTDIEALEYCEIQDALQGIESLLYAKLERIEDRIAMLKGVSND' A
#
# COMPACT_ATOMS: atom_id res chain seq x y z
N MET A 1 -13.43 16.80 -24.28
CA MET A 1 -12.08 16.61 -23.68
C MET A 1 -11.25 15.75 -24.61
N SER A 2 -9.94 15.99 -24.72
CA SER A 2 -9.02 15.17 -25.54
C SER A 2 -8.77 13.81 -24.88
N ALA A 3 -8.61 12.74 -25.67
CA ALA A 3 -8.31 11.39 -25.18
C ALA A 3 -7.07 11.36 -24.27
N LYS A 4 -6.05 12.20 -24.54
CA LYS A 4 -4.86 12.35 -23.69
C LYS A 4 -5.15 12.94 -22.31
N THR A 5 -6.16 13.81 -22.20
CA THR A 5 -6.57 14.41 -20.93
C THR A 5 -7.34 13.40 -20.07
N GLN A 6 -8.12 12.54 -20.70
CA GLN A 6 -8.91 11.51 -20.03
C GLN A 6 -8.04 10.37 -19.49
N ASP A 7 -7.01 9.99 -20.25
CA ASP A 7 -5.98 9.03 -19.82
C ASP A 7 -5.18 9.54 -18.61
N LYS A 8 -4.68 10.79 -18.66
CA LYS A 8 -3.99 11.41 -17.52
C LYS A 8 -4.83 11.47 -16.25
N LYS A 9 -6.12 11.79 -16.36
CA LYS A 9 -7.02 11.84 -15.20
C LYS A 9 -7.19 10.44 -14.58
N LEU A 10 -7.37 9.42 -15.40
CA LEU A 10 -7.45 8.03 -14.93
C LEU A 10 -6.18 7.61 -14.18
N GLN A 11 -5.01 7.98 -14.69
CA GLN A 11 -3.73 7.67 -14.02
C GLN A 11 -3.61 8.36 -12.66
N ILE A 12 -4.02 9.63 -12.56
CA ILE A 12 -4.04 10.38 -11.29
C ILE A 12 -5.02 9.73 -10.29
N ASP A 13 -6.25 9.46 -10.72
CA ASP A 13 -7.28 8.85 -9.85
C ASP A 13 -6.82 7.48 -9.30
N ILE A 14 -6.05 6.72 -10.10
CA ILE A 14 -5.47 5.44 -9.68
C ILE A 14 -4.34 5.64 -8.67
N LEU A 15 -3.42 6.57 -8.93
CA LEU A 15 -2.33 6.88 -7.99
C LEU A 15 -2.86 7.37 -6.64
N GLU A 16 -3.91 8.20 -6.65
CA GLU A 16 -4.58 8.66 -5.42
C GLU A 16 -5.17 7.49 -4.63
N ARG A 17 -5.75 6.48 -5.30
CA ARG A 17 -6.24 5.26 -4.63
C ARG A 17 -5.11 4.44 -4.03
N GLU A 18 -3.97 4.31 -4.72
CA GLU A 18 -2.81 3.57 -4.21
C GLU A 18 -2.19 4.28 -3.00
N VAL A 19 -2.07 5.60 -3.04
CA VAL A 19 -1.69 6.42 -1.88
C VAL A 19 -2.68 6.23 -0.73
N GLN A 20 -3.99 6.30 -1.00
CA GLN A 20 -4.98 6.07 0.04
C GLN A 20 -4.86 4.68 0.68
N ALA A 21 -4.57 3.67 -0.14
CA ALA A 21 -4.41 2.32 0.33
C ALA A 21 -3.25 2.23 1.34
N LEU A 22 -2.16 2.99 1.18
CA LEU A 22 -1.02 2.97 2.10
C LEU A 22 -1.35 3.49 3.51
N HIS A 23 -2.42 4.26 3.70
CA HIS A 23 -2.80 4.75 5.03
C HIS A 23 -3.09 3.63 6.03
N GLN A 24 -3.64 2.51 5.58
CA GLN A 24 -3.98 1.39 6.46
C GLN A 24 -2.73 0.78 7.15
N PRO A 25 -1.70 0.32 6.42
CA PRO A 25 -0.49 -0.20 7.07
C PRO A 25 0.23 0.88 7.90
N PHE A 26 0.26 2.15 7.46
CA PHE A 26 0.81 3.24 8.30
C PHE A 26 0.05 3.42 9.61
N THR A 27 -1.28 3.32 9.58
CA THR A 27 -2.10 3.43 10.79
C THR A 27 -1.80 2.28 11.75
N LEU A 28 -1.66 1.06 11.24
CA LEU A 28 -1.33 -0.10 12.05
C LEU A 28 0.08 0.01 12.67
N LEU A 29 1.07 0.46 11.90
CA LEU A 29 2.42 0.73 12.40
C LEU A 29 2.41 1.81 13.49
N ASN A 30 1.68 2.89 13.29
CA ASN A 30 1.54 3.95 14.30
C ASN A 30 0.85 3.45 15.58
N ILE A 31 -0.16 2.58 15.46
CA ILE A 31 -0.81 1.96 16.63
C ILE A 31 0.21 1.12 17.40
N LEU A 32 1.00 0.29 16.72
CA LEU A 32 2.05 -0.49 17.37
C LEU A 32 3.08 0.43 18.05
N ALA A 33 3.59 1.44 17.33
CA ALA A 33 4.64 2.33 17.84
C ALA A 33 4.18 3.26 18.99
N SER A 34 2.88 3.57 19.08
CA SER A 34 2.32 4.47 20.10
C SER A 34 1.77 3.77 21.33
N ARG A 35 1.67 2.43 21.32
CA ARG A 35 1.29 1.66 22.50
C ARG A 35 2.40 1.73 23.55
N THR A 36 2.09 2.43 24.63
CA THR A 36 2.95 2.56 25.81
C THR A 36 3.11 1.22 26.55
N ASP A 37 2.23 0.27 26.26
CA ASP A 37 2.14 -1.08 26.78
C ASP A 37 2.49 -2.14 25.73
N ILE A 38 3.27 -1.80 24.69
CA ILE A 38 3.74 -2.82 23.72
C ILE A 38 4.49 -3.96 24.42
N GLU A 39 5.08 -3.69 25.59
CA GLU A 39 5.74 -4.67 26.48
C GLU A 39 4.74 -5.64 27.14
N ALA A 40 3.45 -5.32 27.16
CA ALA A 40 2.37 -6.18 27.65
C ALA A 40 1.80 -7.10 26.56
N LEU A 41 2.14 -6.88 25.28
CA LEU A 41 1.81 -7.81 24.20
C LEU A 41 2.80 -8.97 24.22
N GLU A 42 2.29 -10.18 23.99
CA GLU A 42 3.18 -11.33 23.82
C GLU A 42 3.97 -11.19 22.51
N TYR A 43 5.18 -11.74 22.49
CA TYR A 43 6.05 -11.72 21.32
C TYR A 43 5.34 -12.25 20.06
N CYS A 44 4.51 -13.29 20.20
CA CYS A 44 3.73 -13.85 19.11
C CYS A 44 2.69 -12.86 18.55
N GLU A 45 2.02 -12.09 19.40
CA GLU A 45 1.02 -11.10 18.97
C GLU A 45 1.68 -9.95 18.19
N ILE A 46 2.87 -9.53 18.61
CA ILE A 46 3.67 -8.53 17.89
C ILE A 46 4.11 -9.09 16.54
N GLN A 47 4.58 -10.33 16.50
CA GLN A 47 5.01 -10.98 15.27
C GLN A 47 3.85 -11.13 14.27
N ASP A 48 2.68 -11.58 14.72
CA ASP A 48 1.48 -11.71 13.88
C ASP A 48 1.02 -10.36 13.33
N ALA A 49 1.04 -9.31 14.16
CA ALA A 49 0.68 -7.97 13.73
C ALA A 49 1.67 -7.43 12.68
N LEU A 50 2.97 -7.60 12.89
CA LEU A 50 4.00 -7.19 11.93
C LEU A 50 3.89 -7.95 10.61
N GLN A 51 3.64 -9.26 10.65
CA GLN A 51 3.50 -10.10 9.47
C GLN A 51 2.24 -9.73 8.65
N GLY A 52 1.15 -9.37 9.33
CA GLY A 52 -0.04 -8.82 8.69
C GLY A 52 0.22 -7.48 8.00
N ILE A 53 0.96 -6.58 8.64
CA ILE A 53 1.37 -5.29 8.06
C ILE A 53 2.27 -5.51 6.84
N GLU A 54 3.25 -6.39 6.95
CA GLU A 54 4.18 -6.74 5.87
C GLU A 54 3.42 -7.28 4.65
N SER A 55 2.48 -8.20 4.87
CA SER A 55 1.62 -8.75 3.81
C SER A 55 0.80 -7.65 3.10
N LEU A 56 0.24 -6.70 3.86
CA LEU A 56 -0.51 -5.57 3.30
C LEU A 56 0.39 -4.61 2.50
N LEU A 57 1.64 -4.42 2.92
CA LEU A 57 2.60 -3.59 2.22
C LEU A 57 3.05 -4.25 0.91
N TYR A 58 3.40 -5.54 0.94
CA TYR A 58 3.77 -6.30 -0.27
C TYR A 58 2.65 -6.30 -1.31
N ALA A 59 1.41 -6.59 -0.90
CA ALA A 59 0.27 -6.58 -1.83
C ALA A 59 0.01 -5.20 -2.45
N LYS A 60 0.38 -4.10 -1.77
CA LYS A 60 0.30 -2.75 -2.35
C LYS A 60 1.47 -2.46 -3.28
N LEU A 61 2.67 -2.89 -2.91
CA LEU A 61 3.87 -2.75 -3.73
C LEU A 61 3.67 -3.44 -5.08
N GLU A 62 3.21 -4.69 -5.09
CA GLU A 62 2.92 -5.46 -6.31
C GLU A 62 1.95 -4.69 -7.23
N ARG A 63 0.85 -4.16 -6.68
CA ARG A 63 -0.12 -3.36 -7.45
C ARG A 63 0.49 -2.09 -8.05
N ILE A 64 1.33 -1.40 -7.30
CA ILE A 64 2.04 -0.20 -7.77
C ILE A 64 3.03 -0.59 -8.89
N GLU A 65 3.75 -1.69 -8.74
CA GLU A 65 4.71 -2.19 -9.73
C GLU A 65 4.02 -2.62 -11.03
N ASP A 66 2.93 -3.39 -10.94
CA ASP A 66 2.08 -3.74 -12.08
C ASP A 66 1.57 -2.50 -12.79
N ARG A 67 1.18 -1.48 -12.02
CA ARG A 67 0.71 -0.20 -12.59
C ARG A 67 1.82 0.53 -13.31
N ILE A 68 3.02 0.60 -12.72
CA ILE A 68 4.19 1.19 -13.35
C ILE A 68 4.53 0.45 -14.66
N ALA A 69 4.42 -0.88 -14.67
CA ALA A 69 4.65 -1.70 -15.86
C ALA A 69 3.63 -1.37 -16.97
N MET A 70 2.33 -1.31 -16.63
CA MET A 70 1.27 -0.87 -17.56
C MET A 70 1.53 0.53 -18.12
N LEU A 71 1.93 1.48 -17.27
CA LEU A 71 2.23 2.86 -17.69
C LEU A 71 3.46 2.97 -18.58
N LYS A 72 4.46 2.12 -18.34
CA LYS A 72 5.66 2.02 -19.18
C LYS A 72 5.41 1.26 -20.49
N GLY A 73 4.22 0.67 -20.68
CA GLY A 73 3.92 -0.19 -21.82
C GLY A 73 4.66 -1.54 -21.77
N VAL A 74 5.12 -1.94 -20.59
CA VAL A 74 5.76 -3.24 -20.34
C VAL A 74 4.66 -4.17 -19.84
N SER A 75 3.91 -4.78 -20.76
CA SER A 75 3.09 -5.94 -20.41
C SER A 75 4.05 -7.13 -20.30
N ASN A 76 4.27 -7.63 -19.09
CA ASN A 76 4.83 -8.98 -18.92
C ASN A 76 3.66 -9.95 -19.09
N ASP A 77 3.57 -10.52 -20.30
CA ASP A 77 2.79 -11.73 -20.57
C ASP A 77 3.41 -12.96 -19.89
#